data_AF-A0A7S2CRI0-F1
#
_entry.id   AF-A0A7S2CRI0-F1
#
_cell.length_a   1.000
_cell.length_b   1.000
_cell.length_c   1.000
_cell.angle_alpha   90.00
_cell.angle_beta   90.00
_cell.angle_gamma   90.00
#
_symmetry.space_group_name_H-M   'P 1'
#
loop_
_entity.id
_entity.type
_entity.pdbx_description
1 polymer ?
#
loop_
_entity_poly.entity_id
_entity_poly.type
_entity_poly.pdbx_seq_one_letter_code
_entity_poly.pdbx_strand_id
1 'polypeptide(L)'
;RGREFLLFGGDDCKIRTFRRSALADGGGDSYRPAAEHTCMSQVNDLRLARENMVIAVRTWADRQPAGLDIIPLERPNSLSSYPGGSPAVNGRYIHALDSFEEGCTLGGVACSGEDPATGAYSAMLMDFR
;
A
#
# COMPACT_ATOMS: atom_id res chain seq x y z
N ARG A 1 -11.38 3.75 -18.32
CA ARG A 1 -11.88 2.57 -17.55
C ARG A 1 -11.97 2.99 -16.09
N GLY A 2 -13.12 2.86 -15.44
CA GLY A 2 -13.28 3.29 -14.04
C GLY A 2 -12.50 2.39 -13.08
N ARG A 3 -12.09 2.93 -11.92
CA ARG A 3 -11.37 2.16 -10.89
C ARG A 3 -12.31 1.08 -10.34
N GLU A 4 -11.86 -0.18 -10.36
CA GLU A 4 -12.66 -1.31 -9.87
C GLU A 4 -12.71 -1.35 -8.34
N PHE A 5 -11.66 -0.85 -7.68
CA PHE A 5 -11.50 -0.88 -6.23
C PHE A 5 -11.26 0.52 -5.66
N LEU A 6 -11.78 0.74 -4.45
CA LEU A 6 -11.37 1.79 -3.53
C LEU A 6 -10.73 1.15 -2.30
N LEU A 7 -9.68 1.79 -1.79
CA LEU A 7 -8.91 1.32 -0.66
C LEU A 7 -8.79 2.46 0.36
N PHE A 8 -9.00 2.12 1.63
CA PHE A 8 -8.83 3.05 2.75
C PHE A 8 -7.94 2.42 3.79
N GLY A 9 -6.77 3.02 4.04
CA GLY A 9 -5.90 2.74 5.17
C GLY A 9 -6.06 3.82 6.22
N GLY A 10 -5.84 3.50 7.49
CA GLY A 10 -5.96 4.49 8.55
C GLY A 10 -5.21 4.16 9.83
N ASP A 11 -5.39 5.06 10.80
CA ASP A 11 -4.75 5.04 12.12
C ASP A 11 -5.28 3.90 13.03
N ASP A 12 -6.34 3.21 12.61
CA ASP A 12 -6.91 2.03 13.27
C ASP A 12 -6.28 0.71 12.83
N CYS A 13 -5.13 0.80 12.14
CA CYS A 13 -4.37 -0.33 11.62
C CYS A 13 -5.15 -1.20 10.63
N LYS A 14 -6.16 -0.64 9.95
CA LYS A 14 -6.98 -1.40 9.01
C LYS A 14 -6.87 -0.88 7.59
N ILE A 15 -6.90 -1.81 6.65
CA ILE A 15 -7.13 -1.55 5.23
C ILE A 15 -8.50 -2.09 4.86
N ARG A 16 -9.34 -1.21 4.32
CA ARG A 16 -10.69 -1.53 3.87
C ARG A 16 -10.74 -1.44 2.36
N THR A 17 -11.13 -2.53 1.74
CA THR A 17 -11.31 -2.63 0.30
C THR A 17 -12.78 -2.57 -0.02
N PHE A 18 -13.14 -1.73 -0.99
CA PHE A 18 -14.47 -1.66 -1.55
C PHE A 18 -14.41 -1.95 -3.04
N ARG A 19 -15.32 -2.78 -3.53
CA ARG A 19 -15.43 -3.10 -4.96
C ARG A 19 -16.57 -2.31 -5.57
N ARG A 20 -16.36 -1.80 -6.77
CA ARG A 20 -17.40 -1.16 -7.57
C ARG A 20 -18.48 -2.19 -7.86
N SER A 21 -19.70 -1.89 -7.44
CA SER A 21 -20.90 -2.65 -7.76
C SER A 21 -21.58 -1.93 -8.92
N ALA A 22 -21.69 -2.59 -10.07
CA ALA A 22 -22.59 -2.14 -11.11
C ALA A 22 -24.02 -2.27 -10.57
N LEU A 23 -24.68 -1.14 -10.31
CA LEU A 23 -26.12 -1.17 -10.13
C LEU A 23 -26.72 -1.51 -11.49
N ALA A 24 -27.60 -2.51 -11.54
CA ALA A 24 -28.11 -3.08 -12.78
C ALA A 24 -28.86 -2.06 -13.66
N ASP A 25 -29.33 -0.94 -13.11
CA ASP A 25 -30.11 0.04 -13.86
C ASP A 25 -29.79 1.47 -13.40
N GLY A 26 -29.08 2.23 -14.24
CA GLY A 26 -29.07 3.71 -14.29
C GLY A 26 -28.62 4.52 -13.05
N GLY A 27 -28.39 3.90 -11.91
CA GLY A 27 -27.91 4.52 -10.68
C GLY A 27 -26.38 4.55 -10.64
N GLY A 28 -25.80 5.69 -10.25
CA GLY A 28 -24.36 5.94 -10.28
C GLY A 28 -23.48 4.92 -9.55
N ASP A 29 -22.16 5.09 -9.67
CA ASP A 29 -21.19 4.17 -9.12
C ASP A 29 -21.37 3.99 -7.60
N SER A 30 -21.72 2.75 -7.21
CA SER A 30 -21.79 2.35 -5.81
C SER A 30 -20.61 1.45 -5.47
N TYR A 31 -20.05 1.60 -4.28
CA TYR A 31 -18.96 0.77 -3.78
C TYR A 31 -19.46 -0.04 -2.58
N ARG A 32 -19.23 -1.36 -2.62
CA ARG A 32 -19.62 -2.29 -1.55
C ARG A 32 -18.35 -2.72 -0.80
N PRO A 33 -18.37 -2.83 0.54
CA PRO A 33 -17.28 -3.46 1.28
C PRO A 33 -16.98 -4.84 0.70
N ALA A 34 -15.71 -5.11 0.45
CA ALA A 34 -15.24 -6.37 -0.14
C ALA A 34 -14.34 -7.13 0.83
N ALA A 35 -13.41 -6.44 1.49
CA ALA A 35 -12.50 -7.04 2.44
C ALA A 35 -12.03 -6.02 3.48
N GLU A 36 -11.66 -6.52 4.66
CA GLU A 36 -10.93 -5.77 5.68
C GLU A 36 -9.68 -6.56 6.07
N HIS A 37 -8.55 -5.86 6.20
CA HIS A 37 -7.29 -6.45 6.62
C HIS A 37 -6.71 -5.64 7.78
N THR A 38 -6.31 -6.34 8.85
CA THR A 38 -5.65 -5.73 10.01
C THR A 38 -4.13 -5.80 9.84
N CYS A 39 -3.52 -4.64 9.69
CA CYS A 39 -2.08 -4.45 9.64
C CYS A 39 -1.47 -4.48 11.06
N MET A 40 -0.16 -4.68 11.15
CA MET A 40 0.55 -4.64 12.44
C MET A 40 0.65 -3.24 13.06
N SER A 41 0.45 -2.19 12.25
CA SER A 41 0.46 -0.80 12.69
C SER A 41 -0.37 0.07 11.74
N GLN A 42 -0.38 1.39 11.97
CA GLN A 42 -1.15 2.36 11.19
C GLN A 42 -0.73 2.36 9.72
N VAL A 43 -1.63 2.71 8.81
CA VAL A 43 -1.34 2.79 7.37
C VAL A 43 -1.34 4.25 6.95
N ASN A 44 -0.19 4.74 6.50
CA ASN A 44 0.01 6.15 6.14
C ASN A 44 -0.12 6.41 4.65
N ASP A 45 0.30 5.45 3.82
CA ASP A 45 0.18 5.52 2.37
C ASP A 45 -0.15 4.14 1.81
N LEU A 46 -0.88 4.10 0.70
CA LEU A 46 -1.26 2.85 0.05
C LEU A 46 -1.42 3.01 -1.45
N ARG A 47 -1.02 1.99 -2.19
CA ARG A 47 -1.14 1.91 -3.65
C ARG A 47 -1.78 0.60 -4.06
N LEU A 48 -2.67 0.69 -5.04
CA LEU A 48 -3.14 -0.48 -5.76
C LEU A 48 -2.17 -0.76 -6.91
N ALA A 49 -1.49 -1.90 -6.85
CA ALA A 49 -0.63 -2.38 -7.91
C ALA A 49 -1.45 -3.17 -8.96
N ARG A 50 -0.99 -3.15 -10.21
CA ARG A 50 -1.66 -3.81 -11.36
C ARG A 50 -1.81 -5.32 -11.19
N GLU A 51 -0.99 -5.93 -10.34
CA GLU A 51 -0.97 -7.35 -10.02
C GLU A 51 -2.07 -7.79 -9.04
N ASN A 52 -3.12 -6.97 -8.84
CA ASN A 52 -4.17 -7.16 -7.82
C ASN A 52 -3.60 -7.24 -6.39
N MET A 53 -2.60 -6.40 -6.13
CA MET A 53 -1.90 -6.31 -4.86
C MET A 53 -2.05 -4.91 -4.28
N VAL A 54 -2.15 -4.80 -2.96
CA VAL A 54 -2.06 -3.54 -2.23
C VAL A 54 -0.66 -3.43 -1.65
N ILE A 55 0.01 -2.31 -1.90
CA ILE A 55 1.24 -1.95 -1.19
C ILE A 55 0.84 -0.94 -0.13
N ALA A 56 1.05 -1.25 1.13
CA ALA A 56 0.66 -0.41 2.26
C ALA A 56 1.89 -0.01 3.07
N VAL A 57 2.22 1.28 3.09
CA VAL A 57 3.25 1.83 3.97
C VAL A 57 2.67 1.96 5.36
N ARG A 58 3.36 1.32 6.30
CA ARG A 58 2.99 1.26 7.70
C ARG A 58 3.79 2.26 8.50
N THR A 59 3.14 2.89 9.47
CA THR A 59 3.76 3.79 10.45
C THR A 59 3.37 3.41 11.88
N TRP A 60 4.18 3.84 12.83
CA TRP A 60 3.81 3.91 14.24
C TRP A 60 2.95 5.14 14.52
N ALA A 61 2.47 5.28 15.77
CA ALA A 61 1.54 6.35 16.16
C ALA A 61 2.12 7.77 16.02
N ASP A 62 3.45 7.90 16.06
CA ASP A 62 4.21 9.14 15.89
C ASP A 62 4.61 9.39 14.42
N ARG A 63 3.97 8.68 13.47
CA ARG A 63 4.25 8.72 12.02
C ARG A 63 5.65 8.23 11.63
N GLN A 64 6.40 7.61 12.55
CA GLN A 64 7.65 6.95 12.21
C GLN A 64 7.40 5.74 11.29
N PRO A 65 8.15 5.56 10.20
CA PRO A 65 7.99 4.39 9.33
C PRO A 65 8.21 3.08 10.09
N ALA A 66 7.22 2.20 10.02
CA ALA A 66 7.27 0.86 10.59
C ALA A 66 7.67 -0.19 9.55
N GLY A 67 7.45 0.08 8.27
CA GLY A 67 7.71 -0.84 7.17
C GLY A 67 6.62 -0.76 6.11
N LEU A 68 6.46 -1.83 5.34
CA LEU A 68 5.36 -1.94 4.37
C LEU A 68 4.86 -3.37 4.25
N ASP A 69 3.61 -3.52 3.85
CA ASP A 69 2.98 -4.80 3.55
C ASP A 69 2.57 -4.87 2.07
N ILE A 70 2.70 -6.05 1.47
CA ILE A 70 2.18 -6.38 0.15
C ILE A 70 1.06 -7.41 0.35
N ILE A 71 -0.17 -6.99 0.04
CA ILE A 71 -1.38 -7.71 0.40
C ILE A 71 -2.14 -8.09 -0.88
N PRO A 72 -2.30 -9.39 -1.18
CA PRO A 72 -3.14 -9.83 -2.29
C PRO A 72 -4.61 -9.49 -2.03
N LEU A 73 -5.28 -8.81 -2.97
CA LEU A 73 -6.68 -8.41 -2.81
C LEU A 73 -7.62 -9.60 -2.57
N GLU A 74 -7.40 -10.70 -3.28
CA GLU A 74 -8.25 -11.90 -3.21
C GLU A 74 -7.88 -12.84 -2.06
N ARG A 75 -6.66 -12.73 -1.52
CA ARG A 75 -6.13 -13.59 -0.47
C ARG A 75 -5.31 -12.76 0.54
N PRO A 76 -5.95 -11.86 1.30
CA PRO A 76 -5.23 -10.92 2.16
C PRO A 76 -4.40 -11.59 3.25
N ASN A 77 -4.73 -12.83 3.62
CA ASN A 77 -3.97 -13.59 4.63
C ASN A 77 -2.62 -14.13 4.12
N SER A 78 -2.34 -14.08 2.81
CA SER A 78 -1.05 -14.48 2.24
C SER A 78 -0.14 -13.28 1.94
N LEU A 79 -0.20 -12.26 2.79
CA LEU A 79 0.60 -11.05 2.63
C LEU A 79 2.09 -11.31 2.88
N SER A 80 2.91 -10.43 2.31
CA SER A 80 4.33 -10.30 2.66
C SER A 80 4.55 -9.00 3.41
N SER A 81 5.31 -9.03 4.49
CA SER A 81 5.60 -7.86 5.33
C SER A 81 7.10 -7.60 5.38
N TYR A 82 7.47 -6.34 5.20
CA TYR A 82 8.85 -5.90 5.18
C TYR A 82 9.05 -4.84 6.26
N PRO A 83 9.79 -5.14 7.34
CA PRO A 83 10.11 -4.16 8.35
C PRO A 83 10.91 -2.99 7.76
N GLY A 84 10.65 -1.79 8.26
CA GLY A 84 11.47 -0.62 7.93
C GLY A 84 12.94 -0.84 8.32
N GLY A 85 13.87 -0.32 7.51
CA GLY A 85 15.31 -0.48 7.78
C GLY A 85 15.85 -1.89 7.53
N SER A 86 15.02 -2.84 7.07
CA SER A 86 15.46 -4.19 6.77
C SER A 86 16.21 -4.28 5.43
N PRO A 87 17.01 -5.33 5.20
CA PRO A 87 17.65 -5.56 3.91
C PRO A 87 16.67 -5.64 2.73
N ALA A 88 15.43 -6.09 2.97
CA ALA A 88 14.41 -6.19 1.92
C ALA A 88 13.92 -4.82 1.41
N VAL A 89 14.15 -3.75 2.17
CA VAL A 89 13.91 -2.35 1.76
C VAL A 89 15.23 -1.58 1.65
N ASN A 90 16.33 -2.28 1.35
CA ASN A 90 17.67 -1.72 1.19
C ASN A 90 18.14 -0.89 2.40
N GLY A 91 17.73 -1.27 3.62
CA GLY A 91 18.10 -0.55 4.84
C GLY A 91 17.38 0.78 5.06
N ARG A 92 16.29 1.06 4.34
CA ARG A 92 15.60 2.36 4.36
C ARG A 92 14.29 2.33 5.14
N TYR A 93 13.93 3.47 5.70
CA TYR A 93 12.60 3.73 6.23
C TYR A 93 11.73 4.39 5.16
N ILE A 94 10.73 3.66 4.64
CA ILE A 94 9.89 4.11 3.53
C ILE A 94 8.75 4.99 4.05
N HIS A 95 8.64 6.21 3.52
CA HIS A 95 7.68 7.21 3.99
C HIS A 95 6.48 7.38 3.06
N ALA A 96 6.71 7.24 1.76
CA ALA A 96 5.69 7.46 0.74
C ALA A 96 5.98 6.63 -0.51
N LEU A 97 4.91 6.29 -1.22
CA LEU A 97 4.92 5.60 -2.49
C LEU A 97 4.43 6.54 -3.58
N ASP A 98 4.95 6.39 -4.78
CA ASP A 98 4.44 7.04 -5.97
C ASP A 98 4.04 6.01 -7.04
N SER A 99 3.32 6.47 -8.05
CA SER A 99 2.92 5.66 -9.19
C SER A 99 3.36 6.36 -10.48
N PHE A 100 3.76 5.56 -11.46
CA PHE A 100 4.02 6.09 -12.81
C PHE A 100 2.70 6.44 -13.49
N GLU A 101 2.75 7.12 -14.64
CA GLU A 101 1.55 7.45 -15.45
C GLU A 101 0.73 6.20 -15.79
N GLU A 102 1.43 5.09 -15.97
CA GLU A 102 0.90 3.77 -16.22
C GLU A 102 0.22 3.15 -14.98
N GLY A 103 0.58 3.57 -13.78
CA GLY A 103 0.13 3.02 -12.51
C GLY A 103 1.28 2.41 -11.71
N CYS A 104 0.92 1.71 -10.63
CA CYS A 104 1.87 1.05 -9.74
C CYS A 104 2.04 -0.43 -10.11
N THR A 105 3.26 -0.95 -10.02
CA THR A 105 3.59 -2.37 -10.23
C THR A 105 4.54 -2.83 -9.14
N LEU A 106 4.49 -4.10 -8.75
CA LEU A 106 5.44 -4.64 -7.77
C LEU A 106 6.89 -4.64 -8.29
N GLY A 107 7.07 -4.76 -9.61
CA GLY A 107 8.39 -4.73 -10.25
C GLY A 107 9.02 -3.34 -10.39
N GLY A 108 8.33 -2.29 -9.93
CA GLY A 108 8.75 -0.91 -10.10
C GLY A 108 7.94 0.01 -9.21
N VAL A 109 8.29 0.05 -7.94
CA VAL A 109 7.66 0.90 -6.93
C VAL A 109 8.55 2.10 -6.69
N ALA A 110 8.12 3.27 -7.15
CA ALA A 110 8.77 4.53 -6.83
C ALA A 110 8.45 4.89 -5.36
N CYS A 111 9.47 5.23 -4.57
CA CYS A 111 9.28 5.55 -3.17
C CYS A 111 10.32 6.55 -2.65
N SER A 112 9.97 7.21 -1.54
CA SER A 112 10.91 8.02 -0.76
C SER A 112 11.30 7.24 0.49
N GLY A 113 12.61 7.10 0.72
CA GLY A 113 13.13 6.40 1.89
C GLY A 113 14.21 7.19 2.60
N GLU A 114 14.18 7.08 3.92
CA GLU A 114 15.12 7.71 4.84
C GLU A 114 16.24 6.73 5.22
N ASP A 115 17.47 7.24 5.24
CA ASP A 115 18.62 6.62 5.87
C ASP A 115 18.51 6.68 7.40
N PRO A 116 18.45 5.55 8.11
CA PRO A 116 18.31 5.59 9.57
C PRO A 116 19.56 6.11 10.30
N ALA A 117 20.74 6.11 9.67
CA ALA A 117 21.98 6.54 10.31
C ALA A 117 22.23 8.04 10.13
N THR A 118 21.76 8.62 9.03
CA THR A 118 22.04 10.03 8.66
C THR A 118 20.79 10.91 8.58
N GLY A 119 19.59 10.32 8.55
CA GLY A 119 18.32 11.03 8.34
C GLY A 119 18.14 11.56 6.90
N ALA A 120 19.03 11.22 5.97
CA ALA A 120 18.97 11.67 4.60
C ALA A 120 17.89 10.94 3.80
N TYR A 121 17.18 11.66 2.93
CA TYR A 121 16.12 11.10 2.08
C TYR A 121 16.63 10.81 0.68
N SER A 122 16.21 9.68 0.12
CA SER A 122 16.49 9.28 -1.26
C SER A 122 15.20 8.90 -1.99
N ALA A 123 15.07 9.35 -3.23
CA ALA A 123 14.11 8.80 -4.17
C ALA A 123 14.65 7.48 -4.71
N MET A 124 13.84 6.43 -4.71
CA MET A 124 14.24 5.07 -5.05
C MET A 124 13.22 4.39 -5.93
N LEU A 125 13.68 3.36 -6.65
CA LEU A 125 12.84 2.44 -7.39
C LEU A 125 13.09 1.03 -6.84
N MET A 126 12.06 0.41 -6.28
CA MET A 126 12.14 -0.93 -5.67
C MET A 126 11.41 -1.98 -6.52
N ASP A 127 11.89 -3.22 -6.44
CA ASP A 127 11.27 -4.41 -7.03
C ASP A 127 10.95 -5.39 -5.90
N PHE A 128 9.68 -5.77 -5.78
CA PHE A 128 9.16 -6.65 -4.74
C PHE A 128 8.60 -7.98 -5.28
N ARG A 129 9.03 -8.39 -6.48
CA ARG A 129 8.65 -9.69 -7.07
C ARG A 129 9.44 -10.86 -6.50
#